data_AF-A0A523JG56-F1
#
_entry.id   AF-A0A523JG56-F1
#
_cell.length_a   1.000
_cell.length_b   1.000
_cell.length_c   1.000
_cell.angle_alpha   90.00
_cell.angle_beta   90.00
_cell.angle_gamma   90.00
#
_symmetry.space_group_name_H-M   'P 1'
#
loop_
_entity.id
_entity.type
_entity.pdbx_description
1 polymer ?
#
loop_
_entity_poly.entity_id
_entity_poly.type
_entity_poly.pdbx_seq_one_letter_code
_entity_poly.pdbx_strand_id
1 'polypeptide(L)'
;MIMKTWFLILFVASLTSCNENAFHEDKIFAGGVIATKAQLNSGKQVYMEYCMACHGAKGDGKGVASKGMSNPPRNFTLGIIKFGKVVSGDLVHDDTLISIIKKGLHGSGMLPWDVSEIQALNVVQYIKTFAPDTWEGKDKTLGEKIKITKNPYGIARNSSAITRGREVYHLEAQCWTCHRAYAGKAELDAMSMKVNGEKFEDYDEEMYQLKIQEGDHGYKNMPPDFTWHAVKSASTVEELYVRIAAGVGGTTMASWQDTIEDDDIWAVAHYVKYLMDLKDKQERNELIGKLP
;
A
#
# COMPACT_ATOMS: atom_id res chain seq x y z
N MET A 1 57.34 14.75 60.70
CA MET A 1 56.85 13.35 60.88
C MET A 1 55.33 13.41 60.84
N ILE A 2 54.68 12.62 59.95
CA ILE A 2 53.31 12.09 60.10
C ILE A 2 52.18 13.13 59.91
N MET A 3 51.15 12.99 59.07
CA MET A 3 50.68 11.94 58.17
C MET A 3 49.78 12.59 57.11
N LYS A 4 49.77 12.01 55.90
CA LYS A 4 48.81 12.32 54.82
C LYS A 4 47.39 11.93 55.24
N THR A 5 46.40 12.74 54.88
CA THR A 5 45.02 12.26 54.74
C THR A 5 44.42 12.92 53.51
N TRP A 6 44.61 12.28 52.36
CA TRP A 6 43.90 12.61 51.13
C TRP A 6 42.52 11.94 51.21
N PHE A 7 41.49 12.73 51.48
CA PHE A 7 40.12 12.28 51.27
C PHE A 7 39.86 12.19 49.77
N LEU A 8 39.97 10.97 49.24
CA LEU A 8 39.51 10.62 47.91
C LEU A 8 37.98 10.66 47.93
N ILE A 9 37.40 11.79 47.54
CA ILE A 9 35.96 11.90 47.28
C ILE A 9 35.69 11.04 46.05
N LEU A 10 35.20 9.81 46.25
CA LEU A 10 34.61 9.01 45.19
C LEU A 10 33.33 9.74 44.73
N PHE A 11 33.44 10.47 43.63
CA PHE A 11 32.29 10.94 42.87
C PHE A 11 31.62 9.70 42.29
N VAL A 12 30.59 9.19 42.98
CA VAL A 12 29.67 8.21 42.40
C VAL A 12 28.91 8.94 41.30
N ALA A 13 29.42 8.87 40.08
CA ALA A 13 28.67 9.26 38.90
C ALA A 13 27.47 8.31 38.82
N SER A 14 26.31 8.78 39.27
CA SER A 14 25.04 8.14 38.98
C SER A 14 24.92 8.05 37.47
N LEU A 15 25.16 6.87 36.91
CA LEU A 15 24.81 6.51 35.55
C LEU A 15 23.28 6.53 35.47
N THR A 16 22.68 7.71 35.32
CA THR A 16 21.33 7.84 34.80
C THR A 16 21.40 7.37 33.36
N SER A 17 21.23 6.06 33.17
CA SER A 17 21.02 5.47 31.86
C SER A 17 19.86 6.21 31.19
N CYS A 18 20.13 6.76 30.00
CA CYS A 18 19.18 7.52 29.20
C CYS A 18 17.93 6.69 28.92
N ASN A 19 16.90 6.82 29.76
CA ASN A 19 15.58 6.22 29.52
C ASN A 19 14.54 7.29 29.16
N GLU A 20 14.97 8.42 28.61
CA GLU A 20 14.09 9.54 28.24
C GLU A 20 13.09 9.22 27.11
N ASN A 21 13.20 8.05 26.47
CA ASN A 21 12.37 7.72 25.32
C ASN A 21 11.51 6.46 25.51
N ALA A 22 11.29 5.98 26.74
CA ALA A 22 10.33 4.92 27.00
C ALA A 22 8.92 5.48 27.13
N PHE A 23 7.92 4.76 26.65
CA PHE A 23 6.52 5.04 26.96
C PHE A 23 6.27 4.71 28.43
N HIS A 24 5.66 5.66 29.15
CA HIS A 24 5.33 5.52 30.58
C HIS A 24 3.84 5.33 30.84
N GLU A 25 3.01 5.59 29.83
CA GLU A 25 1.56 5.50 29.86
C GLU A 25 1.03 4.64 28.71
N ASP A 26 -0.16 4.10 28.91
CA ASP A 26 -0.90 3.36 27.89
C ASP A 26 -1.55 4.36 26.92
N LYS A 27 -1.73 3.94 25.67
CA LYS A 27 -2.40 4.75 24.64
C LYS A 27 -3.66 4.06 24.15
N ILE A 28 -4.66 4.85 23.77
CA ILE A 28 -5.88 4.36 23.13
C ILE A 28 -5.85 4.82 21.68
N PHE A 29 -5.94 3.86 20.76
CA PHE A 29 -5.98 4.11 19.32
C PHE A 29 -7.36 3.87 18.73
N ALA A 30 -7.51 4.28 17.47
CA ALA A 30 -8.70 4.07 16.66
C ALA A 30 -9.26 2.64 16.76
N GLY A 31 -10.59 2.54 16.85
CA GLY A 31 -11.28 1.26 17.10
C GLY A 31 -11.25 0.82 18.57
N GLY A 32 -10.85 1.70 19.49
CA GLY A 32 -10.85 1.43 20.94
C GLY A 32 -9.72 0.50 21.39
N VAL A 33 -8.66 0.37 20.59
CA VAL A 33 -7.52 -0.49 20.90
C VAL A 33 -6.66 0.15 21.99
N ILE A 34 -6.52 -0.53 23.12
CA ILE A 34 -5.61 -0.11 24.21
C ILE A 34 -4.25 -0.74 23.98
N ALA A 35 -3.25 0.08 23.69
CA ALA A 35 -1.85 -0.32 23.62
C ALA A 35 -1.15 0.02 24.94
N THR A 36 -0.76 -1.02 25.68
CA THR A 36 -0.04 -0.83 26.94
C THR A 36 1.34 -0.23 26.70
N LYS A 37 1.88 0.50 27.68
CA LYS A 37 3.26 1.01 27.64
C LYS A 37 4.28 -0.10 27.38
N ALA A 38 4.05 -1.31 27.88
CA ALA A 38 4.93 -2.46 27.62
C ALA A 38 4.92 -2.87 26.15
N GLN A 39 3.72 -2.93 25.52
CA GLN A 39 3.58 -3.20 24.08
C GLN A 39 4.22 -2.10 23.24
N LEU A 40 4.02 -0.82 23.60
CA LEU A 40 4.62 0.31 22.89
C LEU A 40 6.16 0.31 22.97
N ASN A 41 6.72 0.02 24.15
CA ASN A 41 8.17 -0.09 24.33
C ASN A 41 8.75 -1.30 23.58
N SER A 42 8.07 -2.44 23.60
CA SER A 42 8.46 -3.62 22.80
C SER A 42 8.39 -3.31 21.30
N GLY A 43 7.31 -2.67 20.84
CA GLY A 43 7.10 -2.28 19.45
C GLY A 43 8.17 -1.29 18.97
N LYS A 44 8.57 -0.36 19.84
CA LYS A 44 9.69 0.53 19.58
C LYS A 44 11.01 -0.22 19.37
N GLN A 45 11.31 -1.22 20.20
CA GLN A 45 12.53 -2.02 20.03
C GLN A 45 12.53 -2.72 18.66
N VAL A 46 11.43 -3.40 18.33
CA VAL A 46 11.23 -4.06 17.02
C VAL A 46 11.40 -3.04 15.87
N TYR A 47 10.78 -1.86 15.97
CA TYR A 47 10.90 -0.83 14.95
C TYR A 47 12.34 -0.35 14.75
N MET A 48 13.05 -0.10 15.85
CA MET A 48 14.42 0.42 15.80
C MET A 48 15.39 -0.62 15.24
N GLU A 49 15.13 -1.90 15.50
CA GLU A 49 15.96 -3.00 15.00
C GLU A 49 15.72 -3.30 13.52
N TYR A 50 14.46 -3.36 13.08
CA TYR A 50 14.13 -3.87 11.73
C TYR A 50 13.64 -2.80 10.74
N CYS A 51 12.97 -1.75 11.21
CA CYS A 51 12.23 -0.83 10.32
C CYS A 51 12.95 0.51 10.12
N MET A 52 13.68 0.98 11.13
CA MET A 52 14.26 2.32 11.19
C MET A 52 15.25 2.63 10.07
N ALA A 53 16.02 1.63 9.60
CA ALA A 53 16.97 1.82 8.51
C ALA A 53 16.31 2.33 7.23
N CYS A 54 15.08 1.92 6.95
CA CYS A 54 14.29 2.37 5.79
C CYS A 54 13.33 3.51 6.16
N HIS A 55 12.51 3.31 7.19
CA HIS A 55 11.43 4.25 7.55
C HIS A 55 11.87 5.45 8.40
N GLY A 56 13.13 5.47 8.84
CA GLY A 56 13.70 6.55 9.66
C GLY A 56 13.32 6.42 11.14
N ALA A 57 14.18 6.93 12.03
CA ALA A 57 13.92 6.88 13.48
C ALA A 57 12.68 7.68 13.90
N LYS A 58 12.28 8.67 13.09
CA LYS A 58 11.10 9.51 13.28
C LYS A 58 9.87 9.01 12.51
N GLY A 59 9.96 7.88 11.82
CA GLY A 59 8.87 7.38 10.98
C GLY A 59 8.61 8.20 9.71
N ASP A 60 9.52 9.08 9.32
CA ASP A 60 9.36 10.06 8.25
C ASP A 60 9.70 9.53 6.84
N GLY A 61 10.04 8.24 6.72
CA GLY A 61 10.44 7.61 5.46
C GLY A 61 11.87 7.99 5.01
N LYS A 62 12.65 8.68 5.86
CA LYS A 62 13.99 9.21 5.52
C LYS A 62 15.12 8.41 6.17
N GLY A 63 14.93 7.10 6.35
CA GLY A 63 15.98 6.20 6.82
C GLY A 63 17.18 6.18 5.88
N VAL A 64 18.36 5.81 6.40
CA VAL A 64 19.60 5.79 5.60
C VAL A 64 19.49 4.93 4.33
N ALA A 65 18.74 3.83 4.40
CA ALA A 65 18.51 2.92 3.28
C ALA A 65 17.49 3.46 2.27
N SER A 66 16.71 4.50 2.57
CA SER A 66 15.76 5.07 1.60
C SER A 66 16.43 5.88 0.49
N LYS A 67 17.68 6.28 0.69
CA LYS A 67 18.46 7.04 -0.30
C LYS A 67 18.67 6.21 -1.56
N GLY A 68 18.27 6.76 -2.71
CA GLY A 68 18.41 6.11 -4.02
C GLY A 68 17.30 5.11 -4.35
N MET A 69 16.33 4.89 -3.46
CA MET A 69 15.13 4.12 -3.81
C MET A 69 14.24 4.94 -4.75
N SER A 70 13.76 4.31 -5.83
CA SER A 70 12.84 4.94 -6.79
C SER A 70 11.47 5.28 -6.18
N ASN A 71 11.05 4.50 -5.19
CA ASN A 71 9.89 4.79 -4.35
C ASN A 71 10.36 4.85 -2.90
N PRO A 72 10.14 5.95 -2.17
CA PRO A 72 10.55 6.05 -0.78
C PRO A 72 9.73 5.09 0.10
N PRO A 73 10.29 4.65 1.24
CA PRO A 73 9.54 4.01 2.30
C PRO A 73 8.37 4.88 2.78
N ARG A 74 7.35 4.24 3.32
CA ARG A 74 6.18 4.92 3.86
C ARG A 74 6.58 5.90 4.96
N ASN A 75 6.14 7.15 4.82
CA ASN A 75 6.14 8.12 5.90
C ASN A 75 4.89 7.90 6.77
N PHE A 76 5.10 7.43 8.00
CA PHE A 76 4.06 7.16 8.99
C PHE A 76 3.55 8.43 9.68
N THR A 77 4.29 9.54 9.67
CA THR A 77 3.86 10.81 10.27
C THR A 77 2.66 11.45 9.57
N LEU A 78 2.32 10.95 8.38
CA LEU A 78 1.14 11.41 7.64
C LEU A 78 -0.15 10.71 8.10
N GLY A 79 -0.04 9.60 8.85
CA GLY A 79 -1.20 8.80 9.24
C GLY A 79 -1.87 8.04 8.08
N ILE A 80 -1.38 8.16 6.85
CA ILE A 80 -1.97 7.56 5.65
C ILE A 80 -1.31 6.23 5.31
N ILE A 81 -2.12 5.18 5.18
CA ILE A 81 -1.67 3.85 4.76
C ILE A 81 -2.18 3.53 3.35
N LYS A 82 -1.24 3.36 2.40
CA LYS A 82 -1.53 3.11 0.97
C LYS A 82 -2.40 1.88 0.74
N PHE A 83 -1.99 0.76 1.34
CA PHE A 83 -2.51 -0.56 0.96
C PHE A 83 -3.55 -1.08 1.95
N GLY A 84 -4.51 -0.24 2.33
CA GLY A 84 -5.66 -0.59 3.16
C GLY A 84 -6.59 -1.62 2.52
N LYS A 85 -7.42 -2.26 3.36
CA LYS A 85 -8.59 -3.08 2.98
C LYS A 85 -9.91 -2.38 3.34
N VAL A 86 -9.88 -1.06 3.33
CA VAL A 86 -10.98 -0.11 3.56
C VAL A 86 -10.92 0.91 2.43
N VAL A 87 -11.98 1.71 2.25
CA VAL A 87 -12.00 2.79 1.25
C VAL A 87 -10.81 3.74 1.47
N SER A 88 -10.13 4.11 0.37
CA SER A 88 -8.96 5.00 0.38
C SER A 88 -9.29 6.31 1.11
N GLY A 89 -8.52 6.61 2.15
CA GLY A 89 -8.74 7.77 3.03
C GLY A 89 -9.13 7.37 4.45
N ASP A 90 -9.74 6.20 4.63
CA ASP A 90 -10.14 5.71 5.95
C ASP A 90 -8.98 5.07 6.74
N LEU A 91 -9.15 5.01 8.06
CA LEU A 91 -8.20 4.35 8.96
C LEU A 91 -8.25 2.84 8.80
N VAL A 92 -7.09 2.24 8.55
CA VAL A 92 -6.95 0.80 8.35
C VAL A 92 -6.94 0.03 9.66
N HIS A 93 -7.32 -1.25 9.58
CA HIS A 93 -7.29 -2.18 10.71
C HIS A 93 -5.89 -2.76 10.94
N ASP A 94 -5.61 -3.17 12.18
CA ASP A 94 -4.28 -3.69 12.58
C ASP A 94 -3.87 -4.94 11.82
N ASP A 95 -4.83 -5.83 11.52
CA ASP A 95 -4.62 -7.03 10.72
C ASP A 95 -4.07 -6.71 9.32
N THR A 96 -4.42 -5.56 8.76
CA THR A 96 -3.92 -5.09 7.47
C THR A 96 -2.45 -4.70 7.57
N LEU A 97 -2.07 -3.94 8.61
CA LEU A 97 -0.68 -3.54 8.83
C LEU A 97 0.20 -4.74 9.18
N ILE A 98 -0.29 -5.66 10.02
CA ILE A 98 0.39 -6.92 10.34
C ILE A 98 0.60 -7.74 9.06
N SER A 99 -0.43 -7.87 8.21
CA SER A 99 -0.30 -8.57 6.94
C SER A 99 0.73 -7.94 6.01
N ILE A 100 0.82 -6.60 5.95
CA ILE A 100 1.83 -5.91 5.13
C ILE A 100 3.24 -6.18 5.66
N ILE A 101 3.44 -6.14 6.98
CA ILE A 101 4.75 -6.43 7.60
C ILE A 101 5.18 -7.86 7.30
N LYS A 102 4.27 -8.83 7.47
CA LYS A 102 4.60 -10.25 7.33
C LYS A 102 4.74 -10.69 5.87
N LYS A 103 3.95 -10.14 4.95
CA LYS A 103 3.99 -10.50 3.52
C LYS A 103 4.90 -9.61 2.69
N GLY A 104 5.29 -8.45 3.20
CA GLY A 104 5.97 -7.43 2.42
C GLY A 104 5.09 -6.83 1.31
N LEU A 105 5.75 -6.12 0.40
CA LEU A 105 5.15 -5.52 -0.78
C LEU A 105 5.99 -5.89 -2.02
N HIS A 106 5.36 -6.56 -2.98
CA HIS A 106 6.03 -7.09 -4.17
C HIS A 106 6.73 -6.00 -4.99
N GLY A 107 7.93 -6.31 -5.49
CA GLY A 107 8.70 -5.37 -6.31
C GLY A 107 9.17 -4.11 -5.56
N SER A 108 9.26 -4.15 -4.24
CA SER A 108 9.74 -3.05 -3.40
C SER A 108 10.77 -3.51 -2.37
N GLY A 109 11.43 -2.56 -1.70
CA GLY A 109 12.33 -2.85 -0.58
C GLY A 109 11.63 -3.27 0.72
N MET A 110 10.29 -3.24 0.78
CA MET A 110 9.52 -3.74 1.92
C MET A 110 9.37 -5.25 1.79
N LEU A 111 10.39 -5.99 2.21
CA LEU A 111 10.41 -7.44 2.17
C LEU A 111 9.47 -8.05 3.24
N PRO A 112 9.07 -9.34 3.08
CA PRO A 112 8.44 -10.09 4.16
C PRO A 112 9.34 -10.15 5.39
N TRP A 113 8.80 -9.85 6.57
CA TRP A 113 9.54 -9.95 7.84
C TRP A 113 9.12 -11.18 8.64
N ASP A 114 10.11 -11.97 9.07
CA ASP A 114 9.93 -13.11 9.97
C ASP A 114 9.85 -12.63 11.43
N VAL A 115 8.72 -12.01 11.76
CA VAL A 115 8.39 -11.56 13.12
C VAL A 115 7.20 -12.35 13.66
N SER A 116 7.20 -12.61 14.97
CA SER A 116 6.05 -13.21 15.64
C SER A 116 4.82 -12.30 15.57
N GLU A 117 3.62 -12.89 15.73
CA GLU A 117 2.37 -12.13 15.78
C GLU A 117 2.37 -11.02 16.84
N ILE A 118 2.98 -11.29 18.00
CA ILE A 118 3.09 -10.32 19.09
C ILE A 118 4.04 -9.18 18.71
N GLN A 119 5.18 -9.49 18.09
CA GLN A 119 6.11 -8.46 17.60
C GLN A 119 5.45 -7.60 16.52
N ALA A 120 4.74 -8.22 15.57
CA ALA A 120 4.00 -7.52 14.52
C ALA A 120 2.91 -6.60 15.11
N LEU A 121 2.12 -7.08 16.06
CA LEU A 121 1.12 -6.27 16.75
C LEU A 121 1.76 -5.09 17.50
N ASN A 122 2.82 -5.35 18.27
CA ASN A 122 3.49 -4.32 19.06
C ASN A 122 4.10 -3.23 18.18
N VAL A 123 4.78 -3.61 17.09
CA VAL A 123 5.35 -2.63 16.15
C VAL A 123 4.26 -1.84 15.43
N VAL A 124 3.11 -2.45 15.12
CA VAL A 124 1.95 -1.74 14.57
C VAL A 124 1.43 -0.68 15.53
N GLN A 125 1.26 -1.00 16.82
CA GLN A 125 0.84 0.00 17.81
C GLN A 125 1.88 1.12 17.94
N TYR A 126 3.17 0.80 17.90
CA TYR A 126 4.22 1.82 17.92
C TYR A 126 4.18 2.71 16.67
N ILE A 127 3.98 2.16 15.47
CA ILE A 127 3.90 2.92 14.22
C ILE A 127 2.79 3.99 14.27
N LYS A 128 1.64 3.68 14.88
CA LYS A 128 0.53 4.64 15.04
C LYS A 128 0.93 5.88 15.85
N THR A 129 1.91 5.77 16.74
CA THR A 129 2.40 6.91 17.55
C THR A 129 3.09 7.99 16.72
N PHE A 130 3.48 7.71 15.47
CA PHE A 130 4.06 8.72 14.59
C PHE A 130 3.04 9.73 14.05
N ALA A 131 1.74 9.41 14.10
CA ALA A 131 0.65 10.30 13.67
C ALA A 131 -0.51 10.31 14.69
N PRO A 132 -0.28 10.90 15.89
CA PRO A 132 -1.24 10.87 16.99
C PRO A 132 -2.58 11.52 16.62
N ASP A 133 -2.58 12.64 15.87
CA ASP A 133 -3.81 13.33 15.45
C ASP A 133 -4.74 12.44 14.60
N THR A 134 -4.15 11.46 13.91
CA THR A 134 -4.86 10.50 13.07
C THR A 134 -5.30 9.28 13.88
N TRP A 135 -4.41 8.71 14.69
CA TRP A 135 -4.60 7.39 15.29
C TRP A 135 -5.03 7.38 16.75
N GLU A 136 -4.64 8.37 17.55
CA GLU A 136 -4.88 8.40 18.99
C GLU A 136 -6.24 9.01 19.32
N GLY A 137 -6.99 8.33 20.20
CA GLY A 137 -8.32 8.76 20.63
C GLY A 137 -9.36 7.64 20.51
N LYS A 138 -10.22 7.55 21.52
CA LYS A 138 -11.37 6.63 21.56
C LYS A 138 -12.48 7.00 20.56
N ASP A 139 -12.46 8.25 20.11
CA ASP A 139 -13.37 8.84 19.13
C ASP A 139 -12.95 8.53 17.69
N LYS A 140 -11.72 8.04 17.47
CA LYS A 140 -11.23 7.67 16.14
C LYS A 140 -11.83 6.35 15.70
N THR A 141 -12.47 6.35 14.54
CA THR A 141 -13.15 5.17 13.97
C THR A 141 -12.33 4.55 12.85
N LEU A 142 -12.28 3.22 12.82
CA LEU A 142 -11.72 2.48 11.69
C LEU A 142 -12.69 2.49 10.51
N GLY A 143 -12.16 2.46 9.29
CA GLY A 143 -12.97 2.33 8.07
C GLY A 143 -13.72 1.01 8.00
N GLU A 144 -14.80 0.99 7.24
CA GLU A 144 -15.50 -0.26 6.93
C GLU A 144 -14.63 -1.12 6.01
N LYS A 145 -14.48 -2.40 6.34
CA LYS A 145 -13.71 -3.32 5.50
C LYS A 145 -14.44 -3.54 4.17
N ILE A 146 -13.68 -3.53 3.08
CA ILE A 146 -14.21 -3.90 1.76
C ILE A 146 -14.82 -5.29 1.85
N LYS A 147 -16.10 -5.37 1.50
CA LYS A 147 -16.85 -6.64 1.45
C LYS A 147 -16.62 -7.26 0.09
N ILE A 148 -15.98 -8.43 0.08
CA ILE A 148 -15.78 -9.19 -1.15
C ILE A 148 -17.10 -9.88 -1.50
N THR A 149 -17.68 -9.52 -2.65
CA THR A 149 -18.86 -10.21 -3.18
C THR A 149 -18.50 -11.57 -3.76
N LYS A 150 -19.50 -12.39 -4.06
CA LYS A 150 -19.28 -13.68 -4.72
C LYS A 150 -18.80 -13.42 -6.15
N ASN A 151 -17.59 -13.89 -6.50
CA ASN A 151 -17.07 -13.81 -7.87
C ASN A 151 -18.07 -14.46 -8.86
N PRO A 152 -18.69 -13.68 -9.76
CA PRO A 152 -19.69 -14.19 -10.68
C PRO A 152 -19.06 -15.05 -11.78
N TYR A 153 -17.78 -14.87 -12.12
CA TYR A 153 -17.14 -15.60 -13.21
C TYR A 153 -16.58 -16.95 -12.76
N GLY A 154 -15.82 -16.96 -11.67
CA GLY A 154 -15.05 -18.12 -11.24
C GLY A 154 -14.07 -18.62 -12.31
N ILE A 155 -13.50 -19.82 -12.11
CA ILE A 155 -12.50 -20.40 -13.03
C ILE A 155 -13.10 -20.70 -14.41
N ALA A 156 -14.35 -21.16 -14.47
CA ALA A 156 -14.99 -21.62 -15.70
C ALA A 156 -15.30 -20.50 -16.70
N ARG A 157 -15.48 -19.26 -16.23
CA ARG A 157 -15.83 -18.09 -17.06
C ARG A 157 -14.72 -17.04 -17.10
N ASN A 158 -13.48 -17.45 -16.85
CA ASN A 158 -12.32 -16.54 -16.83
C ASN A 158 -12.16 -15.78 -18.15
N SER A 159 -12.36 -16.41 -19.31
CA SER A 159 -12.26 -15.73 -20.60
C SER A 159 -13.28 -14.61 -20.76
N SER A 160 -14.54 -14.83 -20.37
CA SER A 160 -15.57 -13.78 -20.43
C SER A 160 -15.31 -12.67 -19.40
N ALA A 161 -14.73 -13.01 -18.24
CA ALA A 161 -14.31 -12.02 -17.25
C ALA A 161 -13.23 -11.10 -17.82
N ILE A 162 -12.21 -11.66 -18.48
CA ILE A 162 -11.13 -10.90 -19.13
C ILE A 162 -11.71 -10.01 -20.24
N THR A 163 -12.62 -10.53 -21.06
CA THR A 163 -13.28 -9.72 -22.11
C THR A 163 -14.05 -8.55 -21.51
N ARG A 164 -14.92 -8.80 -20.52
CA ARG A 164 -15.69 -7.73 -19.87
C ARG A 164 -14.77 -6.74 -19.14
N GLY A 165 -13.77 -7.22 -18.43
CA GLY A 165 -12.81 -6.39 -17.72
C GLY A 165 -12.00 -5.50 -18.65
N ARG A 166 -11.67 -5.98 -19.85
CA ARG A 166 -11.04 -5.16 -20.89
C ARG A 166 -11.95 -4.02 -21.35
N GLU A 167 -13.24 -4.29 -21.54
CA GLU A 167 -14.23 -3.27 -21.91
C GLU A 167 -14.37 -2.22 -20.81
N VAL A 168 -14.60 -2.65 -19.56
CA VAL A 168 -14.73 -1.75 -18.40
C VAL A 168 -13.47 -0.91 -18.21
N TYR A 169 -12.28 -1.52 -18.28
CA TYR A 169 -11.01 -0.83 -18.12
C TYR A 169 -10.81 0.31 -19.13
N HIS A 170 -11.20 0.08 -20.39
CA HIS A 170 -10.95 1.05 -21.46
C HIS A 170 -12.08 2.06 -21.66
N LEU A 171 -13.33 1.64 -21.48
CA LEU A 171 -14.49 2.44 -21.89
C LEU A 171 -15.24 3.05 -20.70
N GLU A 172 -15.52 2.26 -19.66
CA GLU A 172 -16.42 2.68 -18.57
C GLU A 172 -15.66 3.33 -17.42
N ALA A 173 -14.69 2.61 -16.85
CA ALA A 173 -13.84 3.10 -15.78
C ALA A 173 -12.66 3.93 -16.29
N GLN A 174 -12.38 3.86 -17.60
CA GLN A 174 -11.29 4.59 -18.28
C GLN A 174 -9.97 4.57 -17.47
N CYS A 175 -9.59 3.40 -16.94
CA CYS A 175 -8.43 3.22 -16.09
C CYS A 175 -7.12 3.63 -16.79
N TRP A 176 -7.12 3.64 -18.13
CA TRP A 176 -6.02 4.11 -18.98
C TRP A 176 -5.73 5.62 -18.89
N THR A 177 -6.62 6.42 -18.29
CA THR A 177 -6.33 7.84 -18.05
C THR A 177 -5.15 8.02 -17.09
N CYS A 178 -4.96 7.07 -16.16
CA CYS A 178 -3.86 7.03 -15.22
C CYS A 178 -2.86 5.89 -15.51
N HIS A 179 -3.35 4.72 -15.91
CA HIS A 179 -2.53 3.56 -16.25
C HIS A 179 -2.30 3.50 -17.77
N ARG A 180 -1.41 2.63 -18.23
CA ARG A 180 -1.22 2.39 -19.68
C ARG A 180 -2.46 1.70 -20.29
N ALA A 181 -2.87 2.11 -21.48
CA ALA A 181 -3.82 1.37 -22.32
C ALA A 181 -3.17 0.10 -22.90
N TYR A 182 -3.95 -0.98 -23.00
CA TYR A 182 -3.52 -2.28 -23.52
C TYR A 182 -4.40 -2.75 -24.69
N ALA A 183 -5.07 -1.81 -25.36
CA ALA A 183 -5.87 -2.06 -26.55
C ALA A 183 -5.47 -1.05 -27.62
N GLY A 184 -5.19 -1.55 -28.83
CA GLY A 184 -4.89 -0.68 -29.96
C GLY A 184 -6.13 0.03 -30.47
N LYS A 185 -5.94 1.05 -31.31
CA LYS A 185 -7.01 1.88 -31.89
C LYS A 185 -8.17 1.08 -32.49
N ALA A 186 -7.87 0.10 -33.33
CA ALA A 186 -8.91 -0.74 -33.96
C ALA A 186 -9.70 -1.59 -32.95
N GLU A 187 -9.06 -2.02 -31.86
CA GLU A 187 -9.71 -2.78 -30.79
C GLU A 187 -10.60 -1.87 -29.95
N LEU A 188 -10.16 -0.65 -29.64
CA LEU A 188 -10.94 0.36 -28.93
C LEU A 188 -12.19 0.75 -29.74
N ASP A 189 -12.04 1.02 -31.03
CA ASP A 189 -13.17 1.29 -31.94
C ASP A 189 -14.16 0.12 -31.96
N ALA A 190 -13.67 -1.13 -32.03
CA ALA A 190 -14.53 -2.31 -32.05
C ALA A 190 -15.27 -2.51 -30.71
N MET A 191 -14.59 -2.32 -29.58
CA MET A 191 -15.21 -2.41 -28.25
C MET A 191 -16.25 -1.29 -28.07
N SER A 192 -15.91 -0.05 -28.40
CA SER A 192 -16.84 1.09 -28.31
C SER A 192 -18.06 0.90 -29.19
N MET A 193 -17.89 0.43 -30.43
CA MET A 193 -19.02 0.16 -31.33
C MET A 193 -19.93 -0.94 -30.77
N LYS A 194 -19.36 -1.97 -30.15
CA LYS A 194 -20.12 -3.06 -29.52
C LYS A 194 -20.93 -2.58 -28.32
N VAL A 195 -20.34 -1.75 -27.46
CA VAL A 195 -20.94 -1.36 -26.17
C VAL A 195 -21.86 -0.14 -26.33
N ASN A 196 -21.43 0.86 -27.09
CA ASN A 196 -22.08 2.17 -27.19
C ASN A 196 -22.71 2.45 -28.56
N GLY A 197 -22.41 1.64 -29.59
CA GLY A 197 -22.88 1.88 -30.96
C GLY A 197 -22.11 2.96 -31.73
N GLU A 198 -21.02 3.47 -31.16
CA GLU A 198 -20.22 4.58 -31.71
C GLU A 198 -18.72 4.26 -31.62
N LYS A 199 -17.91 4.92 -32.44
CA LYS A 199 -16.44 4.75 -32.38
C LYS A 199 -15.89 5.36 -31.09
N PHE A 200 -14.70 4.91 -30.69
CA PHE A 200 -14.04 5.50 -29.53
C PHE A 200 -13.56 6.91 -29.90
N GLU A 201 -13.85 7.92 -29.07
CA GLU A 201 -13.49 9.32 -29.37
C GLU A 201 -12.37 9.87 -28.48
N ASP A 202 -12.18 9.30 -27.29
CA ASP A 202 -11.24 9.78 -26.26
C ASP A 202 -9.78 9.35 -26.52
N TYR A 203 -9.34 9.38 -27.78
CA TYR A 203 -7.96 9.07 -28.11
C TYR A 203 -7.00 10.10 -27.52
N ASP A 204 -6.04 9.63 -26.73
CA ASP A 204 -4.98 10.41 -26.09
C ASP A 204 -3.61 9.86 -26.53
N GLU A 205 -2.72 10.71 -27.03
CA GLU A 205 -1.41 10.27 -27.55
C GLU A 205 -0.55 9.62 -26.45
N GLU A 206 -0.78 10.00 -25.19
CA GLU A 206 -0.05 9.48 -24.03
C GLU A 206 -0.73 8.25 -23.41
N MET A 207 -1.87 7.76 -23.94
CA MET A 207 -2.61 6.64 -23.35
C MET A 207 -1.77 5.37 -23.22
N TYR A 208 -0.78 5.18 -24.08
CA TYR A 208 0.13 4.03 -24.04
C TYR A 208 1.35 4.25 -23.14
N GLN A 209 1.54 5.45 -22.59
CA GLN A 209 2.68 5.79 -21.75
C GLN A 209 2.39 5.58 -20.25
N LEU A 210 3.44 5.38 -19.47
CA LEU A 210 3.31 5.40 -18.01
C LEU A 210 3.26 6.84 -17.51
N LYS A 211 2.10 7.22 -16.97
CA LYS A 211 1.83 8.59 -16.52
C LYS A 211 2.21 8.75 -15.06
N ILE A 212 3.18 9.60 -14.79
CA ILE A 212 3.60 9.92 -13.42
C ILE A 212 2.47 10.71 -12.73
N GLN A 213 2.00 10.18 -11.60
CA GLN A 213 0.94 10.79 -10.79
C GLN A 213 1.53 11.51 -9.59
N GLU A 214 0.92 12.61 -9.19
CA GLU A 214 1.24 13.23 -7.91
C GLU A 214 0.88 12.28 -6.75
N GLY A 215 1.62 12.40 -5.66
CA GLY A 215 1.48 11.51 -4.53
C GLY A 215 1.55 12.24 -3.21
N ASP A 216 1.25 11.48 -2.16
CA ASP A 216 1.54 11.92 -0.81
C ASP A 216 3.03 12.22 -0.60
N HIS A 217 3.29 13.11 0.36
CA HIS A 217 4.62 13.43 0.84
C HIS A 217 5.56 14.11 -0.18
N GLY A 218 5.04 14.74 -1.23
CA GLY A 218 5.85 15.44 -2.23
C GLY A 218 6.65 14.51 -3.14
N TYR A 219 6.25 13.22 -3.20
CA TYR A 219 6.80 12.24 -4.12
C TYR A 219 5.79 11.88 -5.18
N LYS A 220 6.28 11.71 -6.40
CA LYS A 220 5.45 11.25 -7.50
C LYS A 220 5.34 9.73 -7.49
N ASN A 221 4.15 9.20 -7.76
CA ASN A 221 3.91 7.77 -7.92
C ASN A 221 3.80 7.43 -9.39
N MET A 222 4.47 6.36 -9.82
CA MET A 222 4.23 5.77 -11.13
C MET A 222 3.26 4.59 -10.97
N PRO A 223 2.08 4.63 -11.60
CA PRO A 223 1.20 3.47 -11.70
C PRO A 223 1.93 2.32 -12.41
N PRO A 224 1.70 1.06 -12.00
CA PRO A 224 2.40 -0.08 -12.61
C PRO A 224 1.95 -0.29 -14.06
N ASP A 225 2.92 -0.53 -14.94
CA ASP A 225 2.71 -1.35 -16.14
C ASP A 225 2.39 -2.79 -15.69
N PHE A 226 1.16 -3.23 -15.88
CA PHE A 226 0.71 -4.53 -15.44
C PHE A 226 1.39 -5.68 -16.20
N THR A 227 2.01 -5.44 -17.37
CA THR A 227 2.73 -6.46 -18.13
C THR A 227 4.21 -6.59 -17.76
N TRP A 228 4.71 -5.72 -16.86
CA TRP A 228 6.14 -5.64 -16.53
C TRP A 228 6.42 -5.48 -15.03
N HIS A 229 5.73 -4.54 -14.39
CA HIS A 229 5.89 -4.24 -12.98
C HIS A 229 5.07 -5.19 -12.11
N ALA A 230 5.58 -5.49 -10.92
CA ALA A 230 4.80 -6.19 -9.92
C ALA A 230 3.75 -5.25 -9.29
N VAL A 231 2.53 -5.76 -9.09
CA VAL A 231 1.54 -5.07 -8.25
C VAL A 231 1.91 -5.29 -6.79
N LYS A 232 2.17 -4.18 -6.07
CA LYS A 232 2.80 -4.21 -4.73
C LYS A 232 2.01 -4.99 -3.68
N SER A 233 0.68 -4.94 -3.71
CA SER A 233 -0.18 -5.41 -2.60
C SER A 233 -1.16 -6.51 -2.99
N ALA A 234 -1.11 -7.00 -4.23
CA ALA A 234 -2.05 -7.99 -4.73
C ALA A 234 -1.37 -8.91 -5.74
N SER A 235 -1.67 -10.19 -5.63
CA SER A 235 -1.15 -11.26 -6.48
C SER A 235 -2.25 -12.18 -7.03
N THR A 236 -3.40 -12.26 -6.35
CA THR A 236 -4.57 -13.03 -6.80
C THR A 236 -5.68 -12.11 -7.31
N VAL A 237 -6.69 -12.70 -7.99
CA VAL A 237 -7.86 -11.96 -8.48
C VAL A 237 -8.64 -11.35 -7.30
N GLU A 238 -8.78 -12.07 -6.20
CA GLU A 238 -9.46 -11.60 -4.98
C GLU A 238 -8.71 -10.41 -4.35
N GLU A 239 -7.38 -10.47 -4.28
CA GLU A 239 -6.58 -9.36 -3.77
C GLU A 239 -6.65 -8.14 -4.70
N LEU A 240 -6.71 -8.37 -6.02
CA LEU A 240 -6.90 -7.31 -7.01
C LEU A 240 -8.29 -6.69 -6.91
N TYR A 241 -9.34 -7.48 -6.71
CA TYR A 241 -10.70 -6.98 -6.44
C TYR A 241 -10.68 -6.04 -5.23
N VAL A 242 -10.09 -6.46 -4.11
CA VAL A 242 -9.99 -5.62 -2.91
C VAL A 242 -9.19 -4.34 -3.20
N ARG A 243 -8.09 -4.43 -3.97
CA ARG A 243 -7.28 -3.26 -4.31
C ARG A 243 -8.04 -2.25 -5.18
N ILE A 244 -8.78 -2.72 -6.17
CA ILE A 244 -9.58 -1.86 -7.05
C ILE A 244 -10.73 -1.23 -6.26
N ALA A 245 -11.47 -2.04 -5.49
CA ALA A 245 -12.56 -1.57 -4.65
C ALA A 245 -12.08 -0.58 -3.59
N ALA A 246 -10.96 -0.83 -2.90
CA ALA A 246 -10.42 0.07 -1.87
C ALA A 246 -9.77 1.33 -2.44
N GLY A 247 -9.15 1.27 -3.62
CA GLY A 247 -8.19 2.26 -4.08
C GLY A 247 -6.85 2.18 -3.36
N VAL A 248 -6.05 3.25 -3.42
CA VAL A 248 -4.72 3.35 -2.78
C VAL A 248 -4.60 4.67 -2.01
N GLY A 249 -4.50 4.57 -0.68
CA GLY A 249 -4.45 5.72 0.23
C GLY A 249 -3.28 6.69 -0.06
N GLY A 250 -3.56 7.99 -0.20
CA GLY A 250 -2.52 8.99 -0.45
C GLY A 250 -1.97 8.97 -1.88
N THR A 251 -2.70 8.37 -2.83
CA THR A 251 -2.48 8.53 -4.27
C THR A 251 -3.76 8.99 -4.97
N THR A 252 -3.68 9.22 -6.27
CA THR A 252 -4.84 9.54 -7.13
C THR A 252 -5.71 8.31 -7.46
N MET A 253 -5.32 7.10 -7.03
CA MET A 253 -6.12 5.90 -7.27
C MET A 253 -7.24 5.80 -6.23
N ALA A 254 -8.39 6.39 -6.58
CA ALA A 254 -9.60 6.39 -5.76
C ALA A 254 -10.19 4.97 -5.58
N SER A 255 -11.13 4.86 -4.65
CA SER A 255 -11.99 3.69 -4.49
C SER A 255 -12.93 3.56 -5.68
N TRP A 256 -13.03 2.35 -6.24
CA TRP A 256 -14.01 2.02 -7.28
C TRP A 256 -15.26 1.33 -6.72
N GLN A 257 -15.27 1.01 -5.42
CA GLN A 257 -16.49 0.59 -4.74
C GLN A 257 -17.57 1.67 -4.91
N ASP A 258 -18.80 1.23 -5.18
CA ASP A 258 -19.99 2.07 -5.43
C ASP A 258 -19.87 3.03 -6.64
N THR A 259 -18.77 2.97 -7.39
CA THR A 259 -18.54 3.75 -8.63
C THR A 259 -18.83 2.91 -9.87
N ILE A 260 -18.46 1.63 -9.83
CA ILE A 260 -18.82 0.62 -10.82
C ILE A 260 -19.40 -0.61 -10.11
N GLU A 261 -20.17 -1.42 -10.84
CA GLU A 261 -20.78 -2.63 -10.30
C GLU A 261 -19.73 -3.63 -9.80
N ASP A 262 -20.05 -4.38 -8.74
CA ASP A 262 -19.13 -5.36 -8.16
C ASP A 262 -18.68 -6.44 -9.15
N ASP A 263 -19.59 -6.87 -10.03
CA ASP A 263 -19.29 -7.82 -11.10
C ASP A 263 -18.25 -7.24 -12.08
N ASP A 264 -18.27 -5.93 -12.32
CA ASP A 264 -17.30 -5.25 -13.17
C ASP A 264 -15.95 -5.04 -12.46
N ILE A 265 -15.94 -4.82 -11.15
CA ILE A 265 -14.69 -4.87 -10.36
C ILE A 265 -14.04 -6.26 -10.49
N TRP A 266 -14.83 -7.34 -10.39
CA TRP A 266 -14.33 -8.70 -10.64
C TRP A 266 -13.77 -8.86 -12.05
N ALA A 267 -14.50 -8.37 -13.06
CA ALA A 267 -14.07 -8.44 -14.45
C ALA A 267 -12.72 -7.74 -14.65
N VAL A 268 -12.57 -6.52 -14.13
CA VAL A 268 -11.30 -5.75 -14.20
C VAL A 268 -10.19 -6.47 -13.42
N ALA A 269 -10.47 -7.05 -12.26
CA ALA A 269 -9.49 -7.83 -11.50
C ALA A 269 -8.97 -9.04 -12.30
N HIS A 270 -9.86 -9.76 -13.00
CA HIS A 270 -9.48 -10.84 -13.91
C HIS A 270 -8.63 -10.33 -15.09
N TYR A 271 -9.01 -9.19 -15.67
CA TYR A 271 -8.28 -8.57 -16.77
C TYR A 271 -6.87 -8.10 -16.37
N VAL A 272 -6.73 -7.43 -15.23
CA VAL A 272 -5.43 -7.02 -14.68
C VAL A 272 -4.57 -8.24 -14.35
N LYS A 273 -5.17 -9.29 -13.77
CA LYS A 273 -4.45 -10.54 -13.50
C LYS A 273 -3.94 -11.19 -14.79
N TYR A 274 -4.75 -11.19 -15.84
CA TYR A 274 -4.34 -11.66 -17.16
C TYR A 274 -3.12 -10.89 -17.68
N LEU A 275 -3.13 -9.55 -17.62
CA LEU A 275 -1.99 -8.72 -18.02
C LEU A 275 -0.72 -9.01 -17.20
N MET A 276 -0.87 -9.18 -15.88
CA MET A 276 0.23 -9.59 -14.98
C MET A 276 0.83 -10.93 -15.38
N ASP A 277 0.00 -11.88 -15.79
CA ASP A 277 0.42 -13.22 -16.20
C ASP A 277 1.08 -13.27 -17.58
N LEU A 278 1.02 -12.19 -18.36
CA LEU A 278 1.76 -12.09 -19.62
C LEU A 278 3.25 -11.83 -19.39
N LYS A 279 3.66 -11.38 -18.21
CA LYS A 279 5.06 -11.06 -17.93
C LYS A 279 5.99 -12.22 -18.30
N ASP A 280 7.06 -11.88 -18.99
CA ASP A 280 8.09 -12.80 -19.50
C ASP A 280 7.60 -13.83 -20.56
N LYS A 281 6.38 -13.64 -21.12
CA LYS A 281 5.82 -14.49 -22.18
C LYS A 281 5.84 -13.83 -23.56
N GLN A 282 5.77 -14.63 -24.63
CA GLN A 282 5.77 -14.15 -26.00
C GLN A 282 4.51 -13.32 -26.33
N GLU A 283 3.38 -13.71 -25.76
CA GLU A 283 2.09 -13.03 -25.89
C GLU A 283 2.14 -11.59 -25.41
N ARG A 284 3.03 -11.27 -24.45
CA ARG A 284 3.30 -9.89 -24.02
C ARG A 284 3.96 -9.07 -25.13
N ASN A 285 4.92 -9.65 -25.84
CA ASN A 285 5.59 -8.97 -26.95
C ASN A 285 4.61 -8.73 -28.10
N GLU A 286 3.72 -9.69 -28.36
CA GLU A 286 2.66 -9.53 -29.35
C GLU A 286 1.62 -8.48 -28.96
N LEU A 287 1.22 -8.43 -27.68
CA LEU A 287 0.32 -7.40 -27.16
C LEU A 287 0.95 -6.01 -27.31
N ILE A 288 2.15 -5.83 -26.76
CA ILE A 288 2.82 -4.53 -26.73
C ILE A 288 3.26 -4.09 -28.14
N GLY A 289 3.71 -5.01 -28.99
CA GLY A 289 4.14 -4.71 -30.35
C GLY A 289 3.00 -4.27 -31.30
N LYS A 290 1.74 -4.45 -30.90
CA LYS A 290 0.55 -3.94 -31.63
C LYS A 290 0.14 -2.54 -31.18
N LEU A 291 0.68 -2.05 -30.07
CA LEU A 291 0.37 -0.72 -29.56
C LEU A 291 1.33 0.31 -30.17
N PRO A 292 0.86 1.56 -30.40
CA PRO A 292 1.72 2.69 -30.74
C PRO A 292 2.82 2.93 -29.70
#